data_AF-A0AAE1NFP6-F1
#
_entry.id   AF-A0AAE1NFP6-F1
#
_cell.length_a   1.000
_cell.length_b   1.000
_cell.length_c   1.000
_cell.angle_alpha   90.00
_cell.angle_beta   90.00
_cell.angle_gamma   90.00
#
_symmetry.space_group_name_H-M   'P 1'
#
loop_
_entity.id
_entity.type
_entity.pdbx_description
1 polymer ?
#
loop_
_entity_poly.entity_id
_entity_poly.type
_entity_poly.pdbx_seq_one_letter_code
_entity_poly.pdbx_strand_id
1 'polypeptide(L)'
;MDLHKYSWSDAMFKLTQDNKTIVYDLTLPPRQENGHYVTSTNYTYGFTFNFEEEFEVTDYTGWMRVNWWHSIIWISLYVSFIFAGQKFMSERTKFELRGLLTVWNVTLAVFSTLGALRTVPEMVHLLYNYGLGFTVCFAGKP
;
A
#
# COMPACT_ATOMS: atom_id res chain seq x y z
N MET A 1 18.76 9.31 -27.72
CA MET A 1 17.62 8.90 -26.85
C MET A 1 17.81 7.43 -26.61
N ASP A 2 18.75 7.11 -25.73
CA ASP A 2 19.22 5.75 -25.51
C ASP A 2 18.53 5.20 -24.26
N LEU A 3 17.73 4.16 -24.46
CA LEU A 3 17.00 3.51 -23.38
C LEU A 3 17.98 2.77 -22.48
N HIS A 4 18.10 3.26 -21.25
CA HIS A 4 18.86 2.67 -20.15
C HIS A 4 18.46 1.19 -19.94
N LYS A 5 19.46 0.29 -19.93
CA LYS A 5 19.26 -1.14 -19.65
C LYS A 5 18.94 -1.33 -18.16
N TYR A 6 17.80 -1.95 -17.85
CA TYR A 6 17.39 -2.32 -16.50
C TYR A 6 17.54 -3.84 -16.30
N SER A 7 17.87 -4.26 -15.07
CA SER A 7 18.02 -5.68 -14.70
C SER A 7 17.49 -5.92 -13.28
N TRP A 8 16.71 -7.00 -13.11
CA TRP A 8 16.02 -7.37 -11.87
C TRP A 8 16.61 -8.66 -11.29
N SER A 9 16.79 -8.71 -9.96
CA SER A 9 17.16 -9.93 -9.21
C SER A 9 16.58 -9.84 -7.79
N ASP A 10 15.58 -10.67 -7.46
CA ASP A 10 14.81 -10.98 -6.21
C ASP A 10 14.55 -9.93 -5.10
N ALA A 11 15.20 -8.78 -5.11
CA ALA A 11 15.09 -7.68 -4.15
C ALA A 11 15.88 -6.44 -4.60
N MET A 12 16.81 -6.61 -5.54
CA MET A 12 17.74 -5.60 -5.99
C MET A 12 17.38 -5.10 -7.38
N PHE A 13 17.19 -3.79 -7.49
CA PHE A 13 17.00 -3.10 -8.74
C PHE A 13 18.26 -2.33 -9.12
N LYS A 14 18.80 -2.60 -10.30
CA LYS A 14 20.03 -1.95 -10.78
C LYS A 14 19.69 -0.96 -11.88
N LEU A 15 20.00 0.32 -11.63
CA LEU A 15 19.97 1.37 -12.65
C LEU A 15 21.38 1.73 -13.07
N THR A 16 21.67 1.59 -14.36
CA THR A 16 22.93 2.04 -14.93
C THR A 16 22.68 3.32 -15.71
N GLN A 17 23.12 4.46 -15.18
CA GLN A 17 23.05 5.76 -15.83
C GLN A 17 24.43 6.41 -15.88
N ASP A 18 24.89 6.74 -17.08
CA ASP A 18 26.15 7.46 -17.36
C ASP A 18 27.38 6.87 -16.61
N ASN A 19 27.69 5.59 -16.89
CA ASN A 19 28.81 4.84 -16.28
C ASN A 19 28.76 4.65 -14.75
N LYS A 20 27.63 4.98 -14.10
CA LYS A 20 27.37 4.73 -12.68
C LYS A 20 26.22 3.73 -12.52
N THR A 21 26.45 2.65 -11.78
CA THR A 21 25.43 1.66 -11.43
C THR A 21 24.94 1.92 -10.01
N ILE A 22 23.69 2.32 -9.86
CA ILE A 22 23.04 2.47 -8.55
C ILE A 22 22.20 1.22 -8.30
N VAL A 23 22.53 0.51 -7.23
CA VAL A 23 21.80 -0.68 -6.78
C VAL A 23 20.84 -0.24 -5.68
N TYR A 24 19.55 -0.33 -5.97
CA TYR A 24 18.48 -0.09 -5.02
C TYR A 24 18.06 -1.43 -4.43
N ASP A 25 18.32 -1.61 -3.14
CA ASP A 25 17.80 -2.74 -2.40
C ASP A 25 16.41 -2.39 -1.88
N LEU A 26 15.38 -3.01 -2.45
CA LEU A 26 13.99 -2.80 -2.08
C LEU A 26 13.61 -3.55 -0.80
N THR A 27 14.54 -4.30 -0.21
CA THR A 27 14.35 -5.00 1.07
C THR A 27 14.90 -4.24 2.28
N LEU A 28 15.61 -3.11 2.07
CA LEU A 28 16.12 -2.31 3.18
C LEU A 28 15.00 -1.49 3.82
N PRO A 29 14.86 -1.50 5.16
CA PRO A 29 13.95 -0.62 5.86
C PRO A 29 14.40 0.85 5.69
N PRO A 30 13.48 1.83 5.80
CA PRO A 30 13.84 3.24 5.79
C PRO A 30 14.89 3.51 6.88
N ARG A 31 16.04 4.06 6.48
CA ARG A 31 17.16 4.35 7.39
C ARG A 31 17.26 5.86 7.56
N GLN A 32 17.62 6.31 8.76
CA GLN A 32 18.01 7.71 8.96
C GLN A 32 19.47 7.89 8.53
N GLU A 33 19.69 8.73 7.53
CA GLU A 33 21.01 9.25 7.14
C GLU A 33 21.01 10.76 7.36
N ASN A 34 21.95 11.26 8.18
CA ASN A 34 22.10 12.70 8.48
C ASN A 34 20.82 13.41 8.96
N GLY A 35 19.93 12.71 9.67
CA GLY A 35 18.67 13.26 10.20
C GLY A 35 17.51 13.30 9.20
N HIS A 36 17.65 12.68 8.02
CA HIS A 36 16.60 12.53 7.02
C HIS A 36 16.18 11.07 6.88
N TYR A 37 14.87 10.79 6.88
CA TYR A 37 14.34 9.47 6.53
C TYR A 37 14.51 9.26 5.03
N VAL A 38 15.37 8.32 4.65
CA VAL A 38 15.59 7.94 3.24
C VAL A 38 15.01 6.56 2.99
N THR A 39 14.13 6.46 2.00
CA THR A 39 13.66 5.19 1.43
C THR A 39 14.66 4.66 0.40
N SER A 40 14.36 3.50 -0.20
CA SER A 40 15.15 2.98 -1.32
C SER A 40 15.31 4.02 -2.44
N THR A 41 14.30 4.87 -2.67
CA THR A 41 14.43 6.10 -3.43
C THR A 41 14.78 7.26 -2.51
N ASN A 42 15.70 8.16 -2.92
CA ASN A 42 16.15 9.34 -2.16
C ASN A 42 15.03 10.41 -2.10
N TYR A 43 13.90 10.04 -1.52
CA TYR A 43 12.72 10.86 -1.34
C TYR A 43 12.59 11.17 0.14
N THR A 44 12.71 12.45 0.49
CA THR A 44 12.57 12.92 1.86
C THR A 44 11.10 13.27 2.13
N TYR A 45 10.47 12.54 3.04
CA TYR A 45 9.15 12.93 3.54
C TYR A 45 9.27 14.20 4.39
N GLY A 46 8.54 15.24 4.02
CA GLY A 46 8.53 16.50 4.80
C GLY A 46 7.86 16.37 6.17
N PHE A 47 7.07 15.31 6.39
CA PHE A 47 6.38 15.04 7.65
C PHE A 47 6.04 13.55 7.79
N THR A 48 6.70 12.86 8.72
CA THR A 48 6.39 11.51 9.16
C THR A 48 5.55 11.58 10.44
N PHE A 49 4.48 10.78 10.54
CA PHE A 49 3.72 10.74 11.80
C PHE A 49 4.46 9.88 12.85
N ASN A 50 4.33 10.23 14.13
CA ASN A 50 4.93 9.45 15.23
C ASN A 50 4.53 7.97 15.21
N PHE A 51 3.27 7.66 14.87
CA PHE A 51 2.80 6.27 14.77
C PHE A 51 3.42 5.48 13.60
N GLU A 52 3.93 6.18 12.60
CA GLU A 52 4.53 5.63 11.39
C GLU A 52 6.00 5.25 11.64
N GLU A 53 6.66 6.01 12.52
CA GLU A 53 8.02 5.75 12.98
C GLU A 53 8.11 4.57 13.97
N GLU A 54 7.09 4.44 14.84
CA GLU A 54 7.00 3.33 15.79
C GLU A 54 6.47 2.03 15.16
N PHE A 55 6.07 2.04 13.89
CA PHE A 55 5.46 0.88 13.24
C PHE A 55 6.51 -0.15 12.80
N GLU A 56 6.64 -1.23 13.58
CA GLU A 56 7.53 -2.35 13.27
C GLU A 56 6.96 -3.26 12.17
N VAL A 57 7.24 -2.94 10.91
CA VAL A 57 6.71 -3.62 9.71
C VAL A 57 6.94 -5.14 9.72
N THR A 58 8.09 -5.60 10.23
CA THR A 58 8.48 -7.01 10.24
C THR A 58 7.57 -7.87 11.11
N ASP A 59 7.18 -7.35 12.27
CA ASP A 59 6.36 -8.08 13.24
C ASP A 59 4.92 -8.22 12.76
N TYR A 60 4.32 -7.14 12.24
CA TYR A 60 2.97 -7.19 11.70
C TYR A 60 2.88 -8.07 10.44
N THR A 61 3.89 -8.03 9.57
CA THR A 61 3.93 -8.86 8.37
C THR A 61 4.11 -10.34 8.72
N GLY A 62 4.95 -10.65 9.70
CA GLY A 62 5.12 -12.01 10.23
C GLY A 62 3.82 -12.52 10.85
N TRP A 63 3.15 -11.69 11.66
CA TRP A 63 1.87 -12.04 12.28
C TRP A 63 0.78 -12.31 11.24
N MET A 64 0.67 -11.46 10.22
CA MET A 64 -0.30 -11.61 9.12
C MET A 64 -0.08 -12.90 8.33
N ARG A 65 1.18 -13.29 8.10
CA ARG A 65 1.53 -14.53 7.39
C ARG A 65 1.15 -15.78 8.18
N VAL A 66 1.32 -15.77 9.50
CA VAL A 66 0.95 -16.89 10.37
C VAL A 66 -0.57 -16.98 10.54
N ASN A 67 -1.24 -15.82 10.65
CA ASN A 67 -2.64 -15.73 11.05
C ASN A 67 -3.61 -15.52 9.88
N TRP A 68 -3.21 -15.81 8.64
CA TRP A 68 -4.02 -15.59 7.43
C TRP A 68 -5.43 -16.20 7.47
N TRP A 69 -5.63 -17.30 8.21
CA TRP A 69 -6.92 -17.94 8.42
C TRP A 69 -7.97 -17.03 9.09
N HIS A 70 -7.55 -16.08 9.93
CA HIS A 70 -8.48 -15.17 10.60
C HIS A 70 -9.29 -14.35 9.59
N SER A 71 -8.67 -13.92 8.48
CA SER A 71 -9.35 -13.21 7.40
C SER A 71 -10.50 -14.03 6.81
N ILE A 72 -10.30 -15.35 6.63
CA ILE A 72 -11.33 -16.25 6.10
C ILE A 72 -12.50 -16.38 7.08
N ILE A 73 -12.21 -16.48 8.37
CA ILE A 73 -13.24 -16.57 9.41
C ILE A 73 -14.11 -15.31 9.41
N TRP A 74 -13.51 -14.12 9.37
CA TRP A 74 -14.25 -12.85 9.33
C TRP A 74 -15.09 -12.69 8.07
N ILE A 75 -14.56 -13.09 6.90
CA ILE A 75 -15.31 -13.05 5.64
C ILE A 75 -16.50 -14.01 5.67
N SER A 76 -16.28 -15.25 6.13
CA SER A 76 -17.34 -16.26 6.25
C SER A 76 -18.45 -15.81 7.19
N LEU A 77 -18.07 -15.21 8.33
CA LEU A 77 -19.00 -14.61 9.27
C LEU A 77 -19.80 -13.48 8.61
N TYR A 78 -19.13 -12.52 7.96
CA TYR A 78 -19.80 -11.42 7.26
C TYR A 78 -20.82 -11.92 6.23
N VAL A 79 -20.44 -12.88 5.38
CA VAL A 79 -21.33 -13.48 4.37
C VAL A 79 -22.53 -14.16 5.04
N SER A 80 -22.31 -14.89 6.13
CA SER A 80 -23.39 -15.53 6.91
C SER A 80 -24.37 -14.51 7.48
N PHE A 81 -23.88 -13.39 8.01
CA PHE A 81 -24.70 -12.29 8.50
C PHE A 81 -25.53 -11.62 7.39
N ILE A 82 -24.99 -11.48 6.17
CA ILE A 82 -25.75 -10.97 5.03
C ILE A 82 -26.93 -11.88 4.70
N PHE A 83 -26.73 -13.20 4.60
CA PHE A 83 -27.82 -14.13 4.32
C PHE A 83 -28.85 -14.20 5.45
N ALA A 84 -28.40 -14.20 6.70
CA ALA A 84 -29.28 -14.14 7.86
C ALA A 84 -30.12 -12.85 7.87
N GLY A 85 -29.49 -11.71 7.59
CA GLY A 85 -30.14 -10.41 7.47
C GLY A 85 -31.16 -10.36 6.34
N GLN A 86 -30.85 -10.93 5.18
CA GLN A 86 -31.79 -11.02 4.05
C GLN A 86 -33.03 -11.86 4.39
N LYS A 87 -32.84 -13.03 5.02
CA LYS A 87 -33.97 -13.88 5.44
C LYS A 87 -34.83 -13.19 6.50
N PHE A 88 -34.22 -12.51 7.46
CA PHE A 88 -34.91 -11.76 8.50
C PHE A 88 -35.66 -10.53 7.96
N MET A 89 -35.11 -9.84 6.95
CA MET A 89 -35.77 -8.71 6.31
C MET A 89 -36.89 -9.10 5.34
N SER A 90 -37.01 -10.38 4.94
CA SER A 90 -38.10 -10.83 4.07
C SER A 90 -39.50 -10.67 4.68
N GLU A 91 -39.60 -10.58 6.01
CA GLU A 91 -40.86 -10.41 6.75
C GLU A 91 -41.10 -8.96 7.21
N ARG A 92 -40.21 -8.01 6.89
CA ARG A 92 -40.25 -6.62 7.40
C ARG A 92 -40.25 -5.59 6.26
N THR A 93 -40.77 -4.40 6.54
CA THR A 93 -40.71 -3.25 5.63
C THR A 93 -39.28 -2.69 5.52
N LYS A 94 -38.93 -2.18 4.33
CA LYS A 94 -37.59 -1.70 3.99
C LYS A 94 -37.16 -0.58 4.94
N PHE A 95 -35.99 -0.71 5.55
CA PHE A 95 -35.41 0.35 6.35
C PHE A 95 -34.83 1.47 5.45
N GLU A 96 -35.21 2.72 5.70
CA GLU A 96 -34.66 3.91 5.04
C GLU A 96 -33.27 4.24 5.62
N LEU A 97 -32.24 3.45 5.25
CA LEU A 97 -30.84 3.66 5.69
C LEU A 97 -30.10 4.79 4.94
N ARG A 98 -30.80 5.61 4.16
CA ARG A 98 -30.19 6.61 3.27
C ARG A 98 -29.22 7.55 4.00
N GLY A 99 -29.58 7.99 5.22
CA GLY A 99 -28.71 8.83 6.05
C GLY A 99 -27.43 8.11 6.47
N LEU A 100 -27.55 6.88 6.99
CA LEU A 100 -26.41 6.07 7.42
C LEU A 100 -25.48 5.71 6.24
N LEU A 101 -26.05 5.36 5.08
CA LEU A 101 -25.30 5.08 3.86
C LEU A 101 -24.53 6.32 3.38
N THR A 102 -25.13 7.51 3.51
CA THR A 102 -24.48 8.76 3.13
C THR A 102 -23.28 9.04 4.04
N VAL A 103 -23.46 8.92 5.36
CA VAL A 103 -22.37 9.09 6.34
C VAL A 103 -21.25 8.09 6.06
N TRP A 104 -21.58 6.82 5.80
CA TRP A 104 -20.59 5.79 5.50
C TRP A 104 -19.77 6.11 4.25
N ASN A 105 -20.42 6.52 3.16
CA ASN A 105 -19.74 6.91 1.93
C ASN A 105 -18.84 8.13 2.12
N VAL A 106 -19.28 9.13 2.90
CA VAL A 106 -18.44 10.30 3.21
C VAL A 106 -17.21 9.89 4.03
N THR A 107 -17.36 9.02 5.04
CA THR A 107 -16.24 8.51 5.82
C THR A 107 -15.23 7.76 4.94
N LEU A 108 -15.70 6.88 4.05
CA LEU A 108 -14.84 6.18 3.10
C LEU A 108 -14.13 7.14 2.14
N ALA A 109 -14.81 8.18 1.67
CA ALA A 109 -14.22 9.19 0.78
C ALA A 109 -13.13 10.00 1.48
N VAL A 110 -13.33 10.40 2.74
CA VAL A 110 -12.31 11.09 3.54
C VAL A 110 -11.10 10.17 3.75
N PHE A 111 -11.32 8.93 4.17
CA PHE A 111 -10.25 7.95 4.35
C PHE A 111 -9.43 7.74 3.07
N SER A 112 -10.11 7.57 1.93
CA SER A 112 -9.48 7.42 0.63
C SER A 112 -8.66 8.64 0.23
N THR A 113 -9.18 9.85 0.46
CA THR A 113 -8.48 11.10 0.14
C THR A 113 -7.23 11.26 0.99
N LEU A 114 -7.30 10.96 2.29
CA LEU A 114 -6.14 11.01 3.19
C LEU A 114 -5.05 10.03 2.76
N GLY A 115 -5.42 8.80 2.39
CA GLY A 115 -4.47 7.82 1.85
C GLY A 115 -3.81 8.29 0.56
N ALA A 116 -4.61 8.82 -0.39
CA ALA A 116 -4.11 9.33 -1.66
C ALA A 116 -3.14 10.52 -1.46
N LEU A 117 -3.46 11.49 -0.60
CA LEU A 117 -2.57 12.61 -0.31
C LEU A 117 -1.19 12.18 0.22
N ARG A 118 -1.09 10.98 0.79
CA ARG A 118 0.17 10.42 1.31
C ARG A 118 0.92 9.54 0.32
N THR A 119 0.23 8.71 -0.45
CA THR A 119 0.86 7.79 -1.41
C THR A 119 1.16 8.45 -2.76
N VAL A 120 0.36 9.44 -3.18
CA VAL A 120 0.54 10.16 -4.44
C VAL A 120 1.89 10.87 -4.57
N PRO A 121 2.42 11.63 -3.58
CA PRO A 121 3.70 12.32 -3.76
C PRO A 121 4.86 11.36 -4.01
N GLU A 122 4.88 10.21 -3.31
CA GLU A 122 5.83 9.14 -3.57
C GLU A 122 5.66 8.59 -4.99
N MET A 123 4.43 8.23 -5.37
CA MET A 123 4.14 7.68 -6.70
C MET A 123 4.52 8.65 -7.84
N VAL A 124 4.25 9.94 -7.69
CA VAL A 124 4.62 10.98 -8.68
C VAL A 124 6.14 11.13 -8.77
N HIS A 125 6.84 11.11 -7.63
CA HIS A 125 8.30 11.14 -7.62
C HIS A 125 8.89 9.92 -8.34
N LEU A 126 8.32 8.73 -8.10
CA LEU A 126 8.73 7.51 -8.77
C LEU A 126 8.50 7.60 -10.29
N LEU A 127 7.33 8.07 -10.70
CA LEU A 127 6.95 8.20 -12.10
C LEU A 127 7.84 9.19 -12.85
N TYR A 128 8.16 10.35 -12.25
CA TYR A 128 8.96 11.38 -12.89
C TYR A 128 10.44 11.00 -13.03
N ASN A 129 11.02 10.36 -12.01
CA ASN A 129 12.45 10.06 -11.98
C ASN A 129 12.81 8.69 -12.58
N TYR A 130 11.91 7.69 -12.47
CA TYR A 130 12.18 6.30 -12.84
C TYR A 130 11.26 5.77 -13.95
N GLY A 131 10.20 6.50 -14.30
CA GLY A 131 9.25 6.12 -15.35
C GLY A 131 8.25 5.03 -14.94
N LEU A 132 7.33 4.72 -15.87
CA LEU A 132 6.22 3.76 -15.62
C LEU A 132 6.70 2.33 -15.32
N GLY A 133 7.86 1.93 -15.84
CA GLY A 133 8.42 0.59 -15.64
C GLY A 133 8.77 0.28 -14.18
N PHE A 134 9.03 1.32 -13.37
CA PHE A 134 9.33 1.18 -11.94
C PHE A 134 8.07 1.19 -11.07
N THR A 135 6.99 1.85 -11.53
CA THR A 135 5.73 1.95 -10.77
C THR A 135 4.80 0.75 -10.95
N VAL A 136 5.08 -0.15 -11.89
CA VAL A 136 4.24 -1.31 -12.19
C VAL A 136 4.87 -2.60 -11.65
N CYS A 137 4.03 -3.47 -11.09
CA CYS A 137 4.45 -4.83 -10.77
C CYS A 137 4.61 -5.62 -12.07
N PHE A 138 5.84 -6.04 -12.38
CA PHE A 138 6.11 -7.03 -13.41
C PHE A 138 6.11 -8.42 -12.76
N ALA A 139 5.47 -9.39 -13.40
CA ALA A 139 5.61 -10.78 -12.97
C ALA A 139 7.06 -11.20 -13.21
N GLY A 140 7.83 -11.35 -12.13
CA GLY A 140 9.12 -12.03 -12.18
C GLY A 140 8.89 -13.42 -12.76
N LYS A 141 9.66 -13.78 -13.79
CA LYS A 141 9.72 -15.18 -14.24
C LYS A 141 10.22 -16.03 -13.04
N PRO A 142 9.71 -17.27 -12.90
CA PRO A 142 10.16 -18.17 -11.84
C PRO A 142 11.66 -18.48 -11.94
#